data_AF-A0A7S3JJH2-F1
#
_entry.id   AF-A0A7S3JJH2-F1
#
_cell.length_a   1.000
_cell.length_b   1.000
_cell.length_c   1.000
_cell.angle_alpha   90.00
_cell.angle_beta   90.00
_cell.angle_gamma   90.00
#
_symmetry.space_group_name_H-M   'P 1'
#
loop_
_entity.id
_entity.type
_entity.pdbx_description
1 polymer ?
#
loop_
_entity_poly.entity_id
_entity_poly.type
_entity_poly.pdbx_seq_one_letter_code
_entity_poly.pdbx_strand_id
1 'polypeptide(L)'
;SKKKLKEFLTHQVYTCEVVVTNVSTEFQNFQTLWQIPEGSIPLCNTNYQKTETKQLSPYTTLTFKFHFYFPRTGQFVQFPTNVTMNEKVVATAKTCSFNVVDELTEITFEMFSDYIQSGNFDKICEFLETANLIECEKGFSFYDTLWLLKDKGSFTRIINILRSRLIYDDNVWSYGFLHKDTSVMKEYLERNVYNLSNYQAYFYSNLFSPSGELIKFRHLDYYPLINARAHQLATDESQGILNRQFRETYNNFLFSLACKKSMDTEDRLNWTLYYLLQDKTTEAIETFSQIDGSTLEDDGSMKIQFDYLAAYLDFFTGSESNFKVAREVSDRYAKYPVLYWKGLFQEIKEQLQEYDGVLATDDKIDQSDELLKKENLKKSKNLAPLLECHVDKKTVAIDYLNIDKVDIKYYVIDPELMFSKSPFISQNLDEFSYIKPLKVETLELNKDHKSVSVEIDKEFSTQNLIIEVIGGGKQTFLSYFSTELKVIVNESFGELKVTDQSDKPLSKVYVKAYAKHTTGEVKFFRDGYTDIRGKIEYALSSSGKLGNIEKFAVFIMSDE
;
A
#
# COMPACT_ATOMS: atom_id res chain seq x y z
N SER A 1 50.47 38.73 1.95
CA SER A 1 51.94 38.75 1.92
C SER A 1 52.42 37.39 1.45
N LYS A 2 52.85 37.24 0.18
CA LYS A 2 53.38 35.94 -0.29
C LYS A 2 54.76 35.73 0.37
N LYS A 3 54.86 34.70 1.22
CA LYS A 3 56.07 34.32 1.96
C LYS A 3 57.24 34.11 1.00
N LYS A 4 58.40 34.65 1.32
CA LYS A 4 59.65 34.37 0.60
C LYS A 4 60.24 33.10 1.22
N LEU A 5 60.12 31.97 0.53
CA LEU A 5 60.80 30.72 0.92
C LEU A 5 62.30 31.01 1.07
N LYS A 6 62.89 30.60 2.19
CA LYS A 6 64.32 30.77 2.45
C LYS A 6 65.16 29.67 1.81
N GLU A 7 64.59 28.47 1.70
CA GLU A 7 65.22 27.28 1.11
C GLU A 7 64.28 26.61 0.11
N PHE A 8 64.87 25.91 -0.86
CA PHE A 8 64.23 25.17 -1.93
C PHE A 8 64.80 23.74 -1.96
N LEU A 9 64.04 22.77 -2.42
CA LEU A 9 64.43 21.37 -2.45
C LEU A 9 64.93 20.94 -3.82
N THR A 10 65.88 20.01 -3.84
CA THR A 10 66.23 19.29 -5.07
C THR A 10 65.06 18.39 -5.51
N HIS A 11 64.99 18.11 -6.81
CA HIS A 11 64.00 17.20 -7.41
C HIS A 11 62.52 17.55 -7.19
N GLN A 12 62.21 18.75 -6.68
CA GLN A 12 60.85 19.26 -6.56
C GLN A 12 60.51 20.21 -7.71
N VAL A 13 59.25 20.16 -8.15
CA VAL A 13 58.76 20.99 -9.27
C VAL A 13 58.35 22.36 -8.75
N TYR A 14 58.99 23.40 -9.27
CA TYR A 14 58.68 24.79 -8.99
C TYR A 14 58.02 25.47 -10.19
N THR A 15 57.10 26.40 -9.91
CA THR A 15 56.44 27.23 -10.91
C THR A 15 56.78 28.69 -10.66
N CYS A 16 57.30 29.38 -11.68
CA CYS A 16 57.45 30.83 -11.65
C CYS A 16 56.31 31.47 -12.44
N GLU A 17 55.70 32.51 -11.87
CA GLU A 17 54.66 33.30 -12.50
C GLU A 17 55.19 34.72 -12.74
N VAL A 18 55.24 35.11 -14.02
CA VAL A 18 55.57 36.46 -14.44
C VAL A 18 54.28 37.17 -14.82
N VAL A 19 53.98 38.28 -14.13
CA VAL A 19 52.75 39.03 -14.31
C VAL A 19 53.08 40.38 -14.96
N VAL A 20 52.52 40.64 -16.14
CA VAL A 20 52.67 41.91 -16.87
C VAL A 20 51.31 42.60 -16.93
N THR A 21 51.24 43.84 -16.46
CA THR A 21 50.00 44.62 -16.41
C THR A 21 50.11 45.87 -17.27
N ASN A 22 49.15 46.06 -18.18
CA ASN A 22 48.99 47.31 -18.91
C ASN A 22 48.08 48.24 -18.12
N VAL A 23 48.62 49.34 -17.62
CA VAL A 23 47.87 50.36 -16.87
C VAL A 23 47.44 51.55 -17.73
N SER A 24 47.70 51.50 -19.05
CA SER A 24 47.37 52.57 -20.00
C SER A 24 46.01 52.35 -20.68
N THR A 25 45.53 53.39 -21.37
CA THR A 25 44.30 53.39 -22.18
C THR A 25 44.47 52.80 -23.57
N GLU A 26 45.69 52.43 -23.98
CA GLU A 26 46.01 51.96 -25.34
C GLU A 26 46.49 50.50 -25.33
N PHE A 27 46.38 49.85 -26.50
CA PHE A 27 46.96 48.52 -26.70
C PHE A 27 48.49 48.62 -26.69
N GLN A 28 49.14 47.77 -25.91
CA GLN A 28 50.60 47.74 -25.82
C GLN A 28 51.15 46.47 -26.46
N ASN A 29 52.00 46.64 -27.48
CA ASN A 29 52.81 45.57 -28.03
C ASN A 29 54.14 45.54 -27.29
N PHE A 30 54.47 44.40 -26.71
CA PHE A 30 55.70 44.23 -25.94
C PHE A 30 56.33 42.86 -26.20
N GLN A 31 57.62 42.76 -25.92
CA GLN A 31 58.36 41.51 -25.86
C GLN A 31 58.73 41.24 -24.41
N THR A 32 58.46 40.03 -23.93
CA THR A 32 58.92 39.58 -22.61
C THR A 32 60.00 38.54 -22.78
N LEU A 33 61.14 38.73 -22.12
CA LEU A 33 62.21 37.75 -22.00
C LEU A 33 62.14 37.16 -20.58
N TRP A 34 62.06 35.84 -20.48
CA TRP A 34 62.21 35.13 -19.23
C TRP A 34 63.18 33.96 -19.37
N GLN A 35 63.81 33.61 -18.25
CA GLN A 35 64.76 32.51 -18.13
C GLN A 35 64.45 31.74 -16.84
N ILE A 36 64.61 30.42 -16.87
CA ILE A 36 64.61 29.62 -15.63
C ILE A 36 65.88 29.91 -14.82
N PRO A 37 65.94 29.65 -13.50
CA PRO A 37 67.17 29.83 -12.72
C PRO A 37 68.37 29.08 -13.32
N GLU A 38 69.54 29.72 -13.35
CA GLU A 38 70.74 29.14 -13.95
C GLU A 38 71.15 27.84 -13.25
N GLY A 39 71.26 26.75 -14.00
CA GLY A 39 71.56 25.41 -13.47
C GLY A 39 70.32 24.57 -13.11
N SER A 40 69.11 25.15 -13.15
CA SER A 40 67.86 24.39 -13.08
C SER A 40 67.52 23.72 -14.42
N ILE A 41 66.62 22.73 -14.40
CA ILE A 41 66.19 21.98 -15.58
C ILE A 41 64.70 22.28 -15.86
N PRO A 42 64.33 22.65 -17.11
CA PRO A 42 62.95 22.96 -17.44
C PRO A 42 62.07 21.72 -17.50
N LEU A 43 60.78 21.88 -17.19
CA LEU A 43 59.76 20.84 -17.26
C LEU A 43 58.59 21.26 -18.16
N CYS A 44 57.76 20.29 -18.56
CA CYS A 44 56.52 20.55 -19.32
C CYS A 44 56.72 21.37 -20.61
N ASN A 45 57.73 21.04 -21.41
CA ASN A 45 58.11 21.78 -22.64
C ASN A 45 58.49 23.25 -22.41
N THR A 46 58.89 23.62 -21.19
CA THR A 46 59.51 24.91 -20.90
C THR A 46 60.89 25.01 -21.57
N ASN A 47 61.26 26.17 -22.09
CA ASN A 47 62.62 26.43 -22.59
C ASN A 47 63.51 26.98 -21.46
N TYR A 48 64.82 26.77 -21.54
CA TYR A 48 65.77 27.41 -20.61
C TYR A 48 65.62 28.94 -20.61
N GLN A 49 65.40 29.52 -21.78
CA GLN A 49 65.07 30.92 -21.99
C GLN A 49 64.05 31.06 -23.12
N LYS A 50 63.18 32.07 -23.04
CA LYS A 50 62.21 32.36 -24.10
C LYS A 50 61.93 33.85 -24.18
N THR A 51 61.89 34.35 -25.41
CA THR A 51 61.35 35.68 -25.72
C THR A 51 60.02 35.51 -26.43
N GLU A 52 58.97 36.18 -25.94
CA GLU A 52 57.65 36.15 -26.55
C GLU A 52 57.16 37.56 -26.84
N THR A 53 56.66 37.77 -28.06
CA THR A 53 55.96 39.01 -28.43
C THR A 53 54.48 38.85 -28.15
N LYS A 54 53.88 39.77 -27.39
CA LYS A 54 52.46 39.76 -27.02
C LYS A 54 51.87 41.17 -27.16
N GLN A 55 50.57 41.22 -27.39
CA GLN A 55 49.77 42.43 -27.31
C GLN A 55 48.89 42.36 -26.07
N LEU A 56 48.81 43.45 -25.30
CA LEU A 56 47.99 43.55 -24.10
C LEU A 56 46.98 44.70 -24.24
N SER A 57 45.70 44.38 -24.01
CA SER A 57 44.62 45.37 -24.04
C SER A 57 44.76 46.40 -22.91
N PRO A 58 44.12 47.58 -23.04
CA PRO A 58 44.05 48.57 -21.96
C PRO A 58 43.56 47.98 -20.64
N TYR A 59 44.20 48.34 -19.53
CA TYR A 59 43.82 47.92 -18.16
C TYR A 59 43.75 46.40 -17.91
N THR A 60 44.50 45.59 -18.66
CA THR A 60 44.52 44.13 -18.51
C THR A 60 45.86 43.60 -18.01
N THR A 61 45.84 42.38 -17.47
CA THR A 61 47.01 41.67 -16.98
C THR A 61 47.17 40.34 -17.71
N LEU A 62 48.41 40.00 -18.04
CA LEU A 62 48.80 38.72 -18.63
C LEU A 62 49.82 38.03 -17.72
N THR A 63 49.59 36.74 -17.45
CA THR A 63 50.47 35.91 -16.62
C THR A 63 51.14 34.85 -17.48
N PHE A 64 52.47 34.81 -17.46
CA PHE A 64 53.29 33.75 -18.03
C PHE A 64 53.69 32.80 -16.91
N LYS A 65 53.57 31.50 -17.15
CA LYS A 65 53.99 30.46 -16.21
C LYS A 65 55.01 29.56 -16.85
N PHE A 66 56.04 29.21 -16.10
CA PHE A 66 57.01 28.21 -16.51
C PHE A 66 57.46 27.37 -15.33
N HIS A 67 57.85 26.13 -15.64
CA HIS A 67 58.09 25.09 -14.65
C HIS A 67 59.52 24.60 -14.75
N PHE A 68 60.18 24.41 -13.62
CA PHE A 68 61.56 23.89 -13.53
C PHE A 68 61.75 23.13 -12.22
N TYR A 69 62.83 22.34 -12.15
CA TYR A 69 63.31 21.76 -10.90
C TYR A 69 64.82 21.99 -10.75
N PHE A 70 65.32 21.89 -9.53
CA PHE A 70 66.74 21.96 -9.24
C PHE A 70 67.33 20.54 -9.15
N PRO A 71 68.33 20.19 -9.98
CA PRO A 71 68.91 18.83 -9.99
C PRO A 71 69.94 18.58 -8.90
N ARG A 72 70.41 19.62 -8.20
CA ARG A 72 71.44 19.53 -7.15
C ARG A 72 71.30 20.67 -6.16
N THR A 73 71.91 20.49 -4.99
CA THR A 73 72.01 21.54 -3.96
C THR A 73 72.94 22.67 -4.40
N GLY A 74 72.76 23.86 -3.81
CA GLY A 74 73.59 25.03 -4.05
C GLY A 74 72.81 26.34 -4.17
N GLN A 75 73.51 27.40 -4.57
CA GLN A 75 72.92 28.72 -4.83
C GLN A 75 72.64 28.87 -6.31
N PHE A 76 71.39 29.18 -6.66
CA PHE A 76 70.94 29.39 -8.03
C PHE A 76 70.46 30.82 -8.17
N VAL A 77 70.76 31.45 -9.31
CA VAL A 77 70.34 32.83 -9.59
C VAL A 77 69.51 32.82 -10.87
N GLN A 78 68.40 33.55 -10.85
CA GLN A 78 67.56 33.73 -12.01
C GLN A 78 67.78 35.10 -12.61
N PHE A 79 68.08 35.13 -13.91
CA PHE A 79 68.13 36.37 -14.67
C PHE A 79 66.76 37.04 -14.65
N PRO A 80 66.67 38.34 -14.32
CA PRO A 80 65.39 39.00 -14.15
C PRO A 80 64.62 39.07 -15.48
N THR A 81 63.31 38.81 -15.42
CA THR A 81 62.43 39.00 -16.57
C THR A 81 62.44 40.45 -17.01
N ASN A 82 62.60 40.67 -18.32
CA ASN A 82 62.58 42.00 -18.92
C ASN A 82 61.39 42.14 -19.88
N VAL A 83 60.79 43.33 -19.87
CA VAL A 83 59.77 43.74 -20.82
C VAL A 83 60.37 44.82 -21.72
N THR A 84 60.34 44.59 -23.02
CA THR A 84 60.89 45.47 -24.07
C THR A 84 59.76 45.98 -24.96
N MET A 85 59.76 47.28 -25.24
CA MET A 85 58.85 47.94 -26.17
C MET A 85 59.66 48.88 -27.07
N ASN A 86 59.38 48.88 -28.38
CA ASN A 86 60.12 49.72 -29.36
C ASN A 86 61.65 49.62 -29.19
N GLU A 87 62.16 48.39 -29.08
CA GLU A 87 63.59 48.06 -28.92
C GLU A 87 64.26 48.60 -27.63
N LYS A 88 63.48 49.09 -26.65
CA LYS A 88 63.97 49.55 -25.35
C LYS A 88 63.36 48.74 -24.20
N VAL A 89 64.18 48.36 -23.23
CA VAL A 89 63.70 47.72 -21.99
C VAL A 89 62.95 48.78 -21.18
N VAL A 90 61.65 48.54 -20.94
CA VAL A 90 60.77 49.46 -20.21
C VAL A 90 60.50 49.01 -18.78
N ALA A 91 60.67 47.73 -18.48
CA ALA A 91 60.54 47.19 -17.13
C ALA A 91 61.42 45.94 -16.94
N THR A 92 61.93 45.78 -15.72
CA THR A 92 62.78 44.66 -15.31
C THR A 92 62.32 44.17 -13.95
N ALA A 93 62.14 42.86 -13.80
CA ALA A 93 61.86 42.22 -12.51
C ALA A 93 63.08 42.28 -11.59
N LYS A 94 62.90 42.01 -10.30
CA LYS A 94 64.04 41.85 -9.38
C LYS A 94 64.72 40.52 -9.64
N THR A 95 66.05 40.49 -9.58
CA THR A 95 66.83 39.25 -9.58
C THR A 95 66.44 38.39 -8.38
N CYS A 96 66.21 37.10 -8.62
CA CYS A 96 65.88 36.12 -7.58
C CYS A 96 67.07 35.19 -7.36
N SER A 97 67.42 34.95 -6.10
CA SER A 97 68.37 33.91 -5.68
C SER A 97 67.63 32.82 -4.91
N PHE A 98 68.04 31.57 -5.13
CA PHE A 98 67.43 30.37 -4.56
C PHE A 98 68.52 29.56 -3.85
N ASN A 99 68.36 29.35 -2.55
CA ASN A 99 69.19 28.43 -1.78
C ASN A 99 68.57 27.04 -1.84
N VAL A 100 69.20 26.08 -2.49
CA VAL A 100 68.66 24.74 -2.74
C VAL A 100 69.39 23.71 -1.89
N VAL A 101 68.64 22.89 -1.16
CA VAL A 101 69.10 21.85 -0.23
C VAL A 101 68.39 20.53 -0.55
N ASP A 102 68.96 19.39 -0.13
CA ASP A 102 68.31 18.09 -0.31
C ASP A 102 67.23 17.84 0.76
N GLU A 103 67.42 18.42 1.95
CA GLU A 103 66.49 18.39 3.08
C GLU A 103 66.39 19.81 3.67
N LEU A 104 65.18 20.27 3.99
CA LEU A 104 64.97 21.60 4.59
C LEU A 104 65.59 21.65 5.99
N THR A 105 66.41 22.67 6.25
CA THR A 105 67.04 22.86 7.57
C THR A 105 66.17 23.69 8.51
N GLU A 106 65.31 24.54 7.97
CA GLU A 106 64.28 25.29 8.69
C GLU A 106 62.87 24.84 8.27
N ILE A 107 62.29 23.85 8.98
CA ILE A 107 60.88 23.47 8.80
C ILE A 107 60.00 24.40 9.66
N THR A 108 59.23 25.27 9.03
CA THR A 108 58.22 26.09 9.73
C THR A 108 56.89 25.34 9.77
N PHE A 109 56.23 25.22 10.93
CA PHE A 109 54.92 24.55 11.08
C PHE A 109 53.74 25.54 10.98
N GLU A 110 53.66 26.28 9.88
CA GLU A 110 52.64 27.31 9.67
C GLU A 110 51.39 26.76 8.97
N MET A 111 51.56 25.94 7.93
CA MET A 111 50.49 25.31 7.16
C MET A 111 50.48 23.80 7.39
N PHE A 112 49.33 23.13 7.23
CA PHE A 112 49.25 21.67 7.39
C PHE A 112 50.17 20.91 6.43
N SER A 113 50.38 21.44 5.23
CA SER A 113 51.36 20.91 4.26
C SER A 113 52.77 20.80 4.82
N ASP A 114 53.17 21.69 5.73
CA ASP A 114 54.50 21.68 6.34
C ASP A 114 54.65 20.49 7.30
N TYR A 115 53.59 20.13 8.01
CA TYR A 115 53.56 18.93 8.86
C TYR A 115 53.68 17.66 8.03
N ILE A 116 52.96 17.58 6.89
CA ILE A 116 53.05 16.43 5.97
C ILE A 116 54.47 16.33 5.36
N GLN A 117 55.03 17.44 4.88
CA GLN A 117 56.37 17.48 4.29
C GLN A 117 57.47 17.13 5.28
N SER A 118 57.29 17.42 6.58
CA SER A 118 58.25 17.04 7.61
C SER A 118 58.41 15.52 7.77
N GLY A 119 57.42 14.73 7.34
CA GLY A 119 57.38 13.28 7.55
C GLY A 119 57.24 12.86 9.03
N ASN A 120 57.13 13.81 9.96
CA ASN A 120 57.05 13.55 11.39
C ASN A 120 55.61 13.20 11.79
N PHE A 121 55.31 11.90 11.86
CA PHE A 121 53.98 11.40 12.18
C PHE A 121 53.44 11.85 13.54
N ASP A 122 54.31 12.00 14.55
CA ASP A 122 53.89 12.48 15.88
C ASP A 122 53.40 13.93 15.82
N LYS A 123 54.09 14.78 15.06
CA LYS A 123 53.68 16.18 14.86
C LYS A 123 52.38 16.29 14.06
N ILE A 124 52.14 15.39 13.12
CA ILE A 124 50.87 15.31 12.40
C ILE A 124 49.74 14.91 13.36
N CYS A 125 49.98 13.92 14.24
CA CYS A 125 48.99 13.51 15.24
C CYS A 125 48.70 14.64 16.25
N GLU A 126 49.73 15.33 16.76
CA GLU A 126 49.56 16.49 17.65
C GLU A 126 48.71 17.59 17.01
N PHE A 127 48.90 17.84 15.70
CA PHE A 127 48.05 18.75 14.94
C PHE A 127 46.60 18.23 14.86
N LEU A 128 46.40 16.95 14.52
CA LEU A 128 45.07 16.33 14.43
C LEU A 128 44.34 16.29 15.79
N GLU A 129 45.06 16.30 16.90
CA GLU A 129 44.49 16.34 18.26
C GLU A 129 44.03 17.75 18.65
N THR A 130 44.75 18.80 18.22
CA THR A 130 44.59 20.16 18.76
C THR A 130 43.95 21.15 17.80
N ALA A 131 44.18 21.04 16.50
CA ALA A 131 43.73 21.99 15.50
C ALA A 131 42.21 21.90 15.23
N ASN A 132 41.59 22.98 14.77
CA ASN A 132 40.21 22.97 14.29
C ASN A 132 40.13 22.40 12.86
N LEU A 133 39.91 21.09 12.76
CA LEU A 133 39.85 20.37 11.49
C LEU A 133 38.60 20.72 10.66
N ILE A 134 37.51 21.15 11.30
CA ILE A 134 36.24 21.49 10.63
C ILE A 134 36.37 22.81 9.88
N GLU A 135 37.04 23.80 10.47
CA GLU A 135 37.32 25.09 9.84
C GLU A 135 38.56 25.06 8.93
N CYS A 136 39.06 23.86 8.61
CA CYS A 136 40.26 23.65 7.78
C CYS A 136 41.46 24.49 8.27
N GLU A 137 41.69 24.54 9.59
CA GLU A 137 42.76 25.34 10.19
C GLU A 137 44.08 25.07 9.48
N LYS A 138 44.83 26.14 9.16
CA LYS A 138 46.13 26.06 8.48
C LYS A 138 46.07 25.32 7.13
N GLY A 139 44.91 25.34 6.47
CA GLY A 139 44.70 24.70 5.17
C GLY A 139 44.56 23.18 5.25
N PHE A 140 44.16 22.65 6.40
CA PHE A 140 43.96 21.21 6.60
C PHE A 140 42.96 20.61 5.60
N SER A 141 43.24 19.39 5.15
CA SER A 141 42.35 18.56 4.35
C SER A 141 42.56 17.09 4.71
N PHE A 142 41.47 16.34 4.90
CA PHE A 142 41.54 14.90 5.13
C PHE A 142 42.23 14.18 3.97
N TYR A 143 42.09 14.66 2.73
CA TYR A 143 42.73 14.07 1.55
C TYR A 143 44.26 13.97 1.68
N ASP A 144 44.89 14.96 2.31
CA ASP A 144 46.35 15.00 2.50
C ASP A 144 46.85 13.96 3.51
N THR A 145 45.93 13.37 4.29
CA THR A 145 46.24 12.33 5.29
C THR A 145 46.01 10.91 4.78
N LEU A 146 45.28 10.72 3.67
CA LEU A 146 44.81 9.39 3.25
C LEU A 146 45.94 8.41 2.95
N TRP A 147 47.07 8.89 2.44
CA TRP A 147 48.22 8.03 2.14
C TRP A 147 48.85 7.44 3.41
N LEU A 148 48.77 8.13 4.56
CA LEU A 148 49.23 7.65 5.86
C LEU A 148 48.40 6.46 6.35
N LEU A 149 47.11 6.44 5.99
CA LEU A 149 46.17 5.40 6.42
C LEU A 149 46.43 4.04 5.78
N LYS A 150 47.33 3.93 4.80
CA LYS A 150 47.76 2.62 4.26
C LYS A 150 48.53 1.79 5.29
N ASP A 151 49.24 2.45 6.21
CA ASP A 151 49.89 1.80 7.34
C ASP A 151 48.88 1.57 8.49
N LYS A 152 48.89 0.36 9.06
CA LYS A 152 47.91 -0.04 10.08
C LYS A 152 48.08 0.71 11.40
N GLY A 153 49.33 0.95 11.82
CA GLY A 153 49.62 1.69 13.06
C GLY A 153 49.14 3.14 12.96
N SER A 154 49.46 3.77 11.84
CA SER A 154 49.08 5.14 11.52
C SER A 154 47.56 5.31 11.43
N PHE A 155 46.89 4.40 10.71
CA PHE A 155 45.43 4.32 10.63
C PHE A 155 44.79 4.23 12.01
N THR A 156 45.23 3.30 12.85
CA THR A 156 44.64 3.07 14.18
C THR A 156 44.74 4.32 15.06
N ARG A 157 45.90 5.00 15.04
CA ARG A 157 46.11 6.21 15.83
C ARG A 157 45.24 7.37 15.34
N ILE A 158 45.20 7.63 14.03
CA ILE A 158 44.37 8.69 13.45
C ILE A 158 42.89 8.44 13.73
N ILE A 159 42.40 7.22 13.54
CA ILE A 159 41.01 6.85 13.86
C ILE A 159 40.69 7.13 15.33
N ASN A 160 41.57 6.75 16.26
CA ASN A 160 41.35 6.98 17.68
C ASN A 160 41.35 8.48 18.05
N ILE A 161 42.21 9.29 17.41
CA ILE A 161 42.22 10.75 17.58
C ILE A 161 40.89 11.34 17.10
N LEU A 162 40.48 11.02 15.87
CA LEU A 162 39.24 11.58 15.30
C LEU A 162 38.00 11.09 16.07
N ARG A 163 37.98 9.82 16.48
CA ARG A 163 36.89 9.24 17.29
C ARG A 163 36.79 9.92 18.66
N SER A 164 37.91 10.17 19.35
CA SER A 164 37.89 10.86 20.66
C SER A 164 37.42 12.31 20.56
N ARG A 165 37.62 12.92 19.38
CA ARG A 165 37.15 14.27 19.05
C ARG A 165 35.74 14.30 18.43
N LEU A 166 35.09 13.16 18.26
CA LEU A 166 33.78 13.02 17.59
C LEU A 166 33.77 13.55 16.14
N ILE A 167 34.92 13.51 15.46
CA ILE A 167 35.07 13.94 14.06
C ILE A 167 35.03 12.69 13.17
N TYR A 168 34.25 12.75 12.08
CA TYR A 168 34.07 11.65 11.14
C TYR A 168 34.31 12.14 9.71
N ASP A 169 35.00 11.32 8.90
CA ASP A 169 35.20 11.53 7.47
C ASP A 169 35.06 10.20 6.72
N ASP A 170 34.27 10.18 5.64
CA ASP A 170 33.98 8.96 4.87
C ASP A 170 35.24 8.34 4.28
N ASN A 171 36.14 9.15 3.71
CA ASN A 171 37.35 8.65 3.07
C ASN A 171 38.28 8.03 4.11
N VAL A 172 38.45 8.65 5.27
CA VAL A 172 39.25 8.11 6.37
C VAL A 172 38.67 6.81 6.90
N TRP A 173 37.36 6.76 7.17
CA TRP A 173 36.70 5.54 7.69
C TRP A 173 36.65 4.40 6.67
N SER A 174 36.65 4.70 5.36
CA SER A 174 36.71 3.68 4.30
C SER A 174 37.98 2.81 4.37
N TYR A 175 39.07 3.30 4.97
CA TYR A 175 40.29 2.49 5.21
C TYR A 175 40.08 1.38 6.24
N GLY A 176 38.97 1.39 7.00
CA GLY A 176 38.54 0.24 7.81
C GLY A 176 38.42 -1.04 6.98
N PHE A 177 38.03 -0.94 5.70
CA PHE A 177 37.97 -2.09 4.80
C PHE A 177 39.34 -2.65 4.43
N LEU A 178 40.32 -1.77 4.18
CA LEU A 178 41.69 -2.17 3.87
C LEU A 178 42.30 -2.96 5.04
N HIS A 179 42.09 -2.49 6.26
CA HIS A 179 42.65 -3.10 7.48
C HIS A 179 41.80 -4.21 8.10
N LYS A 180 40.60 -4.45 7.54
CA LYS A 180 39.58 -5.38 8.07
C LYS A 180 39.23 -5.07 9.53
N ASP A 181 39.18 -3.80 9.89
CA ASP A 181 38.79 -3.34 11.22
C ASP A 181 37.26 -3.31 11.31
N THR A 182 36.69 -4.29 12.01
CA THR A 182 35.24 -4.49 12.09
C THR A 182 34.52 -3.34 12.80
N SER A 183 35.17 -2.65 13.73
CA SER A 183 34.57 -1.50 14.43
C SER A 183 34.44 -0.32 13.48
N VAL A 184 35.52 0.00 12.75
CA VAL A 184 35.53 1.11 11.79
C VAL A 184 34.62 0.82 10.60
N MET A 185 34.60 -0.43 10.11
CA MET A 185 33.69 -0.86 9.05
C MET A 185 32.21 -0.69 9.46
N LYS A 186 31.85 -1.03 10.70
CA LYS A 186 30.49 -0.78 11.24
C LYS A 186 30.15 0.69 11.26
N GLU A 187 31.01 1.52 11.87
CA GLU A 187 30.82 2.96 11.97
C GLU A 187 30.67 3.61 10.58
N TYR A 188 31.47 3.16 9.59
CA TYR A 188 31.36 3.60 8.22
C TYR A 188 30.01 3.23 7.60
N LEU A 189 29.62 1.95 7.72
CA LEU A 189 28.39 1.45 7.14
C LEU A 189 27.19 2.14 7.75
N GLU A 190 27.14 2.30 9.08
CA GLU A 190 26.07 2.96 9.86
C GLU A 190 25.83 4.43 9.49
N ARG A 191 26.84 5.15 9.00
CA ARG A 191 26.68 6.54 8.53
C ARG A 191 26.35 6.65 7.04
N ASN A 192 26.82 5.69 6.24
CA ASN A 192 26.60 5.67 4.79
C ASN A 192 25.34 4.88 4.38
N VAL A 193 24.51 4.50 5.36
CA VAL A 193 23.29 3.69 5.20
C VAL A 193 22.26 4.35 4.28
N TYR A 194 22.25 5.67 4.13
CA TYR A 194 21.28 6.37 3.27
C TYR A 194 21.25 5.87 1.82
N ASN A 195 22.33 5.23 1.32
CA ASN A 195 22.38 4.67 -0.03
C ASN A 195 21.77 3.25 -0.18
N LEU A 196 21.26 2.64 0.90
CA LEU A 196 20.68 1.28 0.90
C LEU A 196 19.15 1.29 1.09
N SER A 197 18.50 2.43 0.84
CA SER A 197 17.25 2.94 1.45
C SER A 197 15.98 2.09 1.41
N ASN A 198 15.98 0.89 0.82
CA ASN A 198 14.78 0.04 0.73
C ASN A 198 14.93 -1.34 1.40
N TYR A 199 16.13 -1.77 1.81
CA TYR A 199 16.40 -3.16 2.21
C TYR A 199 16.72 -3.35 3.70
N GLN A 200 16.62 -2.29 4.51
CA GLN A 200 17.38 -2.18 5.76
C GLN A 200 16.66 -2.64 7.03
N ALA A 201 15.33 -2.57 7.07
CA ALA A 201 14.58 -2.67 8.32
C ALA A 201 14.83 -3.99 9.10
N TYR A 202 15.27 -5.06 8.40
CA TYR A 202 15.43 -6.39 8.99
C TYR A 202 16.72 -7.12 8.55
N PHE A 203 17.65 -6.46 7.85
CA PHE A 203 18.92 -7.08 7.47
C PHE A 203 19.93 -7.04 8.62
N TYR A 204 20.24 -8.20 9.21
CA TYR A 204 21.22 -8.31 10.28
C TYR A 204 22.50 -8.98 9.80
N SER A 205 23.65 -8.39 10.13
CA SER A 205 24.97 -8.99 9.90
C SER A 205 25.96 -8.57 10.99
N ASN A 206 27.12 -9.23 11.02
CA ASN A 206 28.19 -8.85 11.93
C ASN A 206 28.75 -7.43 11.69
N LEU A 207 28.47 -6.81 10.55
CA LEU A 207 28.98 -5.48 10.17
C LEU A 207 27.89 -4.42 10.09
N PHE A 208 26.62 -4.82 10.14
CA PHE A 208 25.49 -3.91 10.03
C PHE A 208 24.32 -4.45 10.85
N SER A 209 23.84 -3.61 11.76
CA SER A 209 22.57 -3.78 12.44
C SER A 209 21.75 -2.51 12.19
N PRO A 210 20.52 -2.61 11.67
CA PRO A 210 19.67 -1.43 11.57
C PRO A 210 19.45 -0.85 12.97
N SER A 211 19.73 0.43 13.15
CA SER A 211 19.43 1.13 14.40
C SER A 211 17.90 1.22 14.58
N GLY A 212 17.39 0.94 15.78
CA GLY A 212 15.98 0.64 16.05
C GLY A 212 14.92 1.69 15.70
N GLU A 213 15.29 2.88 15.20
CA GLU A 213 14.37 3.90 14.69
C GLU A 213 14.11 3.80 13.18
N LEU A 214 15.00 3.14 12.42
CA LEU A 214 14.95 3.06 10.96
C LEU A 214 14.03 1.94 10.47
N ILE A 215 12.73 2.05 10.78
CA ILE A 215 11.61 1.25 10.24
C ILE A 215 11.24 0.05 11.13
N LYS A 216 10.44 0.31 12.17
CA LYS A 216 9.40 -0.64 12.55
C LYS A 216 8.27 -0.48 11.53
N PHE A 217 7.88 -1.57 10.88
CA PHE A 217 6.63 -1.64 10.14
C PHE A 217 5.51 -1.01 11.01
N ARG A 218 4.84 0.01 10.47
CA ARG A 218 3.73 0.65 11.18
C ARG A 218 2.46 -0.10 10.81
N HIS A 219 1.88 -0.78 11.78
CA HIS A 219 0.55 -1.34 11.63
C HIS A 219 -0.46 -0.22 11.38
N LEU A 220 -1.33 -0.40 10.38
CA LEU A 220 -2.46 0.46 10.10
C LEU A 220 -3.72 -0.36 10.30
N ASP A 221 -4.62 0.16 11.14
CA ASP A 221 -5.94 -0.42 11.33
C ASP A 221 -6.85 0.00 10.17
N TYR A 222 -7.43 -0.98 9.49
CA TYR A 222 -8.33 -0.78 8.34
C TYR A 222 -9.80 -0.99 8.71
N TYR A 223 -10.12 -1.16 9.99
CA TYR A 223 -11.49 -1.40 10.42
C TYR A 223 -12.39 -0.16 10.25
N PRO A 224 -13.61 -0.28 9.69
CA PRO A 224 -14.15 -1.47 9.02
C PRO A 224 -13.72 -1.54 7.53
N LEU A 225 -13.06 -2.63 7.14
CA LEU A 225 -12.81 -2.94 5.73
C LEU A 225 -13.88 -3.92 5.26
N ILE A 226 -14.64 -3.54 4.25
CA ILE A 226 -15.72 -4.36 3.68
C ILE A 226 -15.30 -4.81 2.28
N ASN A 227 -15.15 -6.11 2.08
CA ASN A 227 -14.94 -6.68 0.75
C ASN A 227 -16.29 -6.93 0.06
N ALA A 228 -16.35 -6.67 -1.25
CA ALA A 228 -17.59 -6.82 -2.01
C ALA A 228 -18.04 -8.28 -2.17
N ARG A 229 -17.12 -9.23 -2.06
CA ARG A 229 -17.36 -10.68 -2.13
C ARG A 229 -16.37 -11.41 -1.25
N ALA A 230 -16.89 -12.32 -0.41
CA ALA A 230 -16.07 -13.24 0.38
C ALA A 230 -15.62 -14.47 -0.44
N HIS A 231 -16.43 -14.92 -1.41
CA HIS A 231 -16.11 -16.07 -2.27
C HIS A 231 -15.53 -15.61 -3.61
N GLN A 232 -14.32 -16.11 -3.94
CA GLN A 232 -13.66 -15.84 -5.21
C GLN A 232 -14.23 -16.76 -6.30
N LEU A 233 -14.61 -16.20 -7.45
CA LEU A 233 -14.86 -17.00 -8.67
C LEU A 233 -13.52 -17.39 -9.30
N ALA A 234 -13.47 -18.48 -10.08
CA ALA A 234 -12.22 -18.90 -10.75
C ALA A 234 -11.59 -17.82 -11.67
N THR A 235 -12.36 -16.82 -12.10
CA THR A 235 -11.87 -15.65 -12.84
C THR A 235 -11.31 -14.53 -11.95
N ASP A 236 -11.60 -14.56 -10.65
CA ASP A 236 -11.26 -13.52 -9.67
C ASP A 236 -9.87 -13.74 -9.02
N GLU A 237 -9.22 -14.88 -9.23
CA GLU A 237 -7.85 -15.16 -8.74
C GLU A 237 -6.83 -14.09 -9.17
N SER A 238 -7.12 -13.38 -10.26
CA SER A 238 -6.26 -12.32 -10.82
C SER A 238 -6.44 -10.93 -10.18
N GLN A 239 -7.49 -10.68 -9.38
CA GLN A 239 -7.81 -9.31 -8.94
C GLN A 239 -7.08 -8.86 -7.65
N GLY A 240 -6.57 -9.80 -6.85
CA GLY A 240 -5.83 -9.51 -5.62
C GLY A 240 -6.60 -8.63 -4.61
N ILE A 241 -5.87 -7.94 -3.72
CA ILE A 241 -6.47 -7.05 -2.71
C ILE A 241 -6.98 -5.76 -3.38
N LEU A 242 -8.29 -5.57 -3.48
CA LEU A 242 -8.87 -4.41 -4.19
C LEU A 242 -8.55 -3.06 -3.53
N ASN A 243 -8.61 -2.98 -2.20
CA ASN A 243 -8.27 -1.76 -1.47
C ASN A 243 -6.79 -1.43 -1.68
N ARG A 244 -6.52 -0.31 -2.37
CA ARG A 244 -5.15 0.09 -2.74
C ARG A 244 -4.25 0.33 -1.52
N GLN A 245 -4.75 1.03 -0.49
CA GLN A 245 -3.97 1.34 0.70
C GLN A 245 -3.63 0.07 1.48
N PHE A 246 -4.60 -0.80 1.68
CA PHE A 246 -4.37 -2.08 2.35
C PHE A 246 -3.42 -2.97 1.54
N ARG A 247 -3.53 -3.00 0.21
CA ARG A 247 -2.60 -3.73 -0.66
C ARG A 247 -1.16 -3.22 -0.52
N GLU A 248 -0.97 -1.90 -0.48
CA GLU A 248 0.35 -1.28 -0.27
C GLU A 248 0.91 -1.68 1.11
N THR A 249 0.10 -1.61 2.17
CA THR A 249 0.50 -2.02 3.53
C THR A 249 0.82 -3.51 3.62
N TYR A 250 -0.02 -4.36 3.02
CA TYR A 250 0.19 -5.80 2.99
C TYR A 250 1.47 -6.17 2.22
N ASN A 251 1.74 -5.52 1.09
CA ASN A 251 2.98 -5.73 0.34
C ASN A 251 4.22 -5.30 1.14
N ASN A 252 4.14 -4.15 1.82
CA ASN A 252 5.22 -3.69 2.70
C ASN A 252 5.44 -4.66 3.89
N PHE A 253 4.36 -5.20 4.44
CA PHE A 253 4.41 -6.23 5.46
C PHE A 253 5.07 -7.52 4.94
N LEU A 254 4.66 -8.04 3.78
CA LEU A 254 5.30 -9.22 3.18
C LEU A 254 6.79 -9.00 2.90
N PHE A 255 7.16 -7.82 2.40
CA PHE A 255 8.55 -7.46 2.18
C PHE A 255 9.34 -7.43 3.50
N SER A 256 8.73 -6.90 4.57
CA SER A 256 9.32 -6.90 5.92
C SER A 256 9.61 -8.32 6.42
N LEU A 257 8.65 -9.23 6.25
CA LEU A 257 8.79 -10.62 6.66
C LEU A 257 9.86 -11.36 5.84
N ALA A 258 9.96 -11.08 4.55
CA ALA A 258 10.97 -11.69 3.68
C ALA A 258 12.41 -11.35 4.10
N CYS A 259 12.59 -10.21 4.78
CA CYS A 259 13.88 -9.80 5.32
C CYS A 259 14.16 -10.36 6.73
N LYS A 260 13.15 -10.90 7.45
CA LYS A 260 13.33 -11.53 8.77
C LYS A 260 13.77 -13.00 8.64
N LYS A 261 14.59 -13.46 9.59
CA LYS A 261 15.00 -14.89 9.68
C LYS A 261 13.83 -15.79 10.08
N SER A 262 12.94 -15.29 10.92
CA SER A 262 11.76 -15.98 11.44
C SER A 262 10.72 -14.96 11.88
N MET A 263 9.44 -15.35 11.86
CA MET A 263 8.35 -14.53 12.37
C MET A 263 8.29 -14.54 13.90
N ASP A 264 8.12 -13.36 14.48
CA ASP A 264 7.80 -13.20 15.90
C ASP A 264 6.27 -13.21 16.15
N THR A 265 5.86 -13.01 17.40
CA THR A 265 4.44 -12.99 17.79
C THR A 265 3.69 -11.79 17.17
N GLU A 266 4.34 -10.62 17.07
CA GLU A 266 3.74 -9.41 16.49
C GLU A 266 3.45 -9.63 15.00
N ASP A 267 4.39 -10.24 14.28
CA ASP A 267 4.22 -10.61 12.87
C ASP A 267 3.01 -11.53 12.68
N ARG A 268 2.88 -12.57 13.52
CA ARG A 268 1.80 -13.55 13.40
C ARG A 268 0.43 -12.92 13.69
N LEU A 269 0.33 -12.06 14.71
CA LEU A 269 -0.89 -11.33 15.01
C LEU A 269 -1.32 -10.43 13.84
N ASN A 270 -0.36 -9.68 13.28
CA ASN A 270 -0.61 -8.84 12.10
C ASN A 270 -1.06 -9.69 10.90
N TRP A 271 -0.41 -10.83 10.67
CA TRP A 271 -0.74 -11.70 9.55
C TRP A 271 -2.13 -12.32 9.71
N THR A 272 -2.50 -12.79 10.91
CA THR A 272 -3.86 -13.25 11.22
C THR A 272 -4.88 -12.16 10.88
N LEU A 273 -4.67 -10.93 11.36
CA LEU A 273 -5.57 -9.82 11.07
C LEU A 273 -5.67 -9.51 9.57
N TYR A 274 -4.55 -9.54 8.84
CA TYR A 274 -4.55 -9.29 7.39
C TYR A 274 -5.23 -10.40 6.59
N TYR A 275 -5.22 -11.65 7.06
CA TYR A 275 -6.03 -12.70 6.48
C TYR A 275 -7.52 -12.48 6.74
N LEU A 276 -7.90 -12.06 7.95
CA LEU A 276 -9.29 -11.69 8.27
C LEU A 276 -9.79 -10.53 7.40
N LEU A 277 -8.98 -9.50 7.17
CA LEU A 277 -9.31 -8.39 6.27
C LEU A 277 -9.49 -8.82 4.80
N GLN A 278 -9.02 -10.01 4.42
CA GLN A 278 -9.18 -10.60 3.10
C GLN A 278 -10.27 -11.67 3.04
N ASP A 279 -11.06 -11.85 4.12
CA ASP A 279 -12.03 -12.94 4.28
C ASP A 279 -11.41 -14.36 4.19
N LYS A 280 -10.10 -14.48 4.46
CA LYS A 280 -9.34 -15.73 4.46
C LYS A 280 -9.33 -16.35 5.86
N THR A 281 -10.51 -16.74 6.35
CA THR A 281 -10.70 -17.17 7.73
C THR A 281 -9.91 -18.44 8.09
N THR A 282 -9.82 -19.41 7.17
CA THR A 282 -9.08 -20.66 7.41
C THR A 282 -7.60 -20.38 7.64
N GLU A 283 -6.97 -19.59 6.77
CA GLU A 283 -5.56 -19.21 6.87
C GLU A 283 -5.31 -18.34 8.11
N ALA A 284 -6.28 -17.50 8.49
CA ALA A 284 -6.21 -16.73 9.73
C ALA A 284 -6.17 -17.64 10.97
N ILE A 285 -7.04 -18.65 11.04
CA ILE A 285 -7.09 -19.64 12.13
C ILE A 285 -5.78 -20.43 12.20
N GLU A 286 -5.30 -20.94 11.06
CA GLU A 286 -4.04 -21.70 10.97
C GLU A 286 -2.84 -20.86 11.43
N THR A 287 -2.80 -19.58 11.02
CA THR A 287 -1.71 -18.67 11.41
C THR A 287 -1.78 -18.32 12.89
N PHE A 288 -2.98 -18.08 13.42
CA PHE A 288 -3.19 -17.74 14.83
C PHE A 288 -2.82 -18.91 15.76
N SER A 289 -3.11 -20.15 15.35
CA SER A 289 -2.79 -21.36 16.13
C SER A 289 -1.30 -21.55 16.42
N GLN A 290 -0.43 -20.87 15.65
CA GLN A 290 1.03 -20.93 15.82
C GLN A 290 1.54 -19.96 16.90
N ILE A 291 0.65 -19.20 17.55
CA ILE A 291 0.98 -18.25 18.61
C ILE A 291 0.71 -18.90 19.97
N ASP A 292 1.74 -19.01 20.80
CA ASP A 292 1.58 -19.45 22.19
C ASP A 292 1.18 -18.27 23.09
N GLY A 293 -0.13 -18.12 23.30
CA GLY A 293 -0.69 -17.06 24.13
C GLY A 293 -0.29 -17.11 25.61
N SER A 294 0.30 -18.21 26.10
CA SER A 294 0.79 -18.32 27.48
C SER A 294 2.11 -17.56 27.71
N THR A 295 2.81 -17.21 26.62
CA THR A 295 4.07 -16.44 26.67
C THR A 295 3.84 -14.93 26.76
N LEU A 296 2.60 -14.47 26.61
CA LEU A 296 2.23 -13.06 26.70
C LEU A 296 1.90 -12.70 28.15
N GLU A 297 2.60 -11.72 28.71
CA GLU A 297 2.30 -11.15 30.03
C GLU A 297 0.90 -10.52 30.03
N ASP A 298 0.15 -10.67 31.13
CA ASP A 298 -1.23 -10.18 31.22
C ASP A 298 -1.34 -8.64 31.11
N ASP A 299 -0.32 -7.91 31.55
CA ASP A 299 -0.15 -6.47 31.39
C ASP A 299 0.83 -6.10 30.25
N GLY A 300 1.27 -7.09 29.48
CA GLY A 300 2.24 -6.94 28.41
C GLY A 300 1.68 -6.36 27.11
N SER A 301 2.57 -5.88 26.26
CA SER A 301 2.22 -5.49 24.89
C SER A 301 1.64 -6.68 24.13
N MET A 302 0.57 -6.48 23.35
CA MET A 302 -0.09 -7.46 22.46
C MET A 302 -1.12 -8.41 23.10
N LYS A 303 -1.23 -8.47 24.44
CA LYS A 303 -2.16 -9.40 25.11
C LYS A 303 -3.62 -9.16 24.72
N ILE A 304 -4.05 -7.90 24.72
CA ILE A 304 -5.44 -7.54 24.37
C ILE A 304 -5.76 -7.82 22.90
N GLN A 305 -4.80 -7.60 21.99
CA GLN A 305 -4.94 -7.91 20.57
C GLN A 305 -5.08 -9.42 20.36
N PHE A 306 -4.23 -10.22 21.03
CA PHE A 306 -4.31 -11.67 20.99
C PHE A 306 -5.66 -12.17 21.52
N ASP A 307 -6.09 -11.71 22.70
CA ASP A 307 -7.34 -12.13 23.31
C ASP A 307 -8.54 -11.74 22.43
N TYR A 308 -8.54 -10.56 21.83
CA TYR A 308 -9.58 -10.16 20.88
C TYR A 308 -9.66 -11.07 19.65
N LEU A 309 -8.52 -11.36 19.02
CA LEU A 309 -8.48 -12.28 17.88
C LEU A 309 -8.92 -13.70 18.30
N ALA A 310 -8.54 -14.16 19.50
CA ALA A 310 -8.99 -15.45 20.02
C ALA A 310 -10.52 -15.48 20.18
N ALA A 311 -11.10 -14.44 20.79
CA ALA A 311 -12.55 -14.32 20.95
C ALA A 311 -13.30 -14.25 19.62
N TYR A 312 -12.77 -13.50 18.65
CA TYR A 312 -13.36 -13.38 17.32
C TYR A 312 -13.28 -14.69 16.54
N LEU A 313 -12.12 -15.36 16.54
CA LEU A 313 -11.92 -16.63 15.83
C LEU A 313 -12.75 -17.77 16.42
N ASP A 314 -13.06 -17.70 17.72
CA ASP A 314 -13.95 -18.66 18.39
C ASP A 314 -15.36 -18.67 17.79
N PHE A 315 -15.85 -17.60 17.16
CA PHE A 315 -17.12 -17.64 16.41
C PHE A 315 -17.10 -18.60 15.23
N PHE A 316 -15.92 -18.93 14.69
CA PHE A 316 -15.78 -19.85 13.57
C PHE A 316 -15.47 -21.28 14.02
N THR A 317 -14.79 -21.45 15.16
CA THR A 317 -14.31 -22.77 15.62
C THR A 317 -14.99 -23.29 16.88
N GLY A 318 -15.66 -22.42 17.64
CA GLY A 318 -16.06 -22.66 19.02
C GLY A 318 -17.49 -23.17 19.22
N SER A 319 -18.24 -23.43 18.16
CA SER A 319 -19.67 -23.80 18.23
C SER A 319 -19.93 -25.02 19.12
N GLU A 320 -19.11 -26.07 19.01
CA GLU A 320 -19.23 -27.28 19.85
C GLU A 320 -19.01 -27.00 21.34
N SER A 321 -18.22 -25.96 21.65
CA SER A 321 -17.94 -25.52 23.02
C SER A 321 -18.85 -24.39 23.50
N ASN A 322 -19.89 -24.05 22.71
CA ASN A 322 -20.76 -22.88 22.93
C ASN A 322 -19.96 -21.57 23.08
N PHE A 323 -18.97 -21.37 22.21
CA PHE A 323 -18.15 -20.15 22.13
C PHE A 323 -17.49 -19.77 23.46
N LYS A 324 -16.93 -20.77 24.15
CA LYS A 324 -16.39 -20.61 25.50
C LYS A 324 -15.32 -19.51 25.58
N VAL A 325 -14.42 -19.43 24.60
CA VAL A 325 -13.32 -18.45 24.61
C VAL A 325 -13.88 -17.05 24.40
N ALA A 326 -14.78 -16.87 23.44
CA ALA A 326 -15.42 -15.59 23.19
C ALA A 326 -16.15 -15.05 24.43
N ARG A 327 -16.87 -15.93 25.15
CA ARG A 327 -17.57 -15.58 26.39
C ARG A 327 -16.59 -15.17 27.50
N GLU A 328 -15.60 -16.02 27.80
CA GLU A 328 -14.64 -15.75 28.87
C GLU A 328 -13.84 -14.46 28.63
N VAL A 329 -13.41 -14.23 27.40
CA VAL A 329 -12.62 -13.04 27.03
C VAL A 329 -13.48 -11.77 27.04
N SER A 330 -14.67 -11.79 26.44
CA SER A 330 -15.53 -10.60 26.41
C SER A 330 -15.95 -10.16 27.83
N ASP A 331 -16.19 -11.10 28.74
CA ASP A 331 -16.45 -10.80 30.15
C ASP A 331 -15.22 -10.23 30.87
N ARG A 332 -14.02 -10.79 30.61
CA ARG A 332 -12.76 -10.28 31.16
C ARG A 332 -12.55 -8.79 30.84
N TYR A 333 -12.84 -8.38 29.61
CA TYR A 333 -12.62 -7.02 29.14
C TYR A 333 -13.86 -6.10 29.23
N ALA A 334 -14.96 -6.55 29.84
CA ALA A 334 -16.21 -5.78 29.93
C ALA A 334 -16.06 -4.40 30.61
N LYS A 335 -15.07 -4.24 31.51
CA LYS A 335 -14.77 -3.00 32.23
C LYS A 335 -13.42 -2.38 31.84
N TYR A 336 -12.88 -2.74 30.67
CA TYR A 336 -11.58 -2.24 30.23
C TYR A 336 -11.60 -0.69 30.06
N PRO A 337 -10.55 0.03 30.50
CA PRO A 337 -10.57 1.50 30.55
C PRO A 337 -10.51 2.19 29.19
N VAL A 338 -10.01 1.50 28.15
CA VAL A 338 -9.93 2.07 26.79
C VAL A 338 -11.24 1.82 26.05
N LEU A 339 -11.96 2.91 25.74
CA LEU A 339 -13.29 2.88 25.13
C LEU A 339 -13.36 2.07 23.82
N TYR A 340 -12.35 2.20 22.95
CA TYR A 340 -12.28 1.47 21.68
C TYR A 340 -12.33 -0.06 21.90
N TRP A 341 -11.42 -0.58 22.72
CA TRP A 341 -11.36 -2.00 23.04
C TRP A 341 -12.60 -2.48 23.78
N LYS A 342 -13.08 -1.71 24.77
CA LYS A 342 -14.32 -2.03 25.47
C LYS A 342 -15.50 -2.19 24.51
N GLY A 343 -15.61 -1.29 23.52
CA GLY A 343 -16.62 -1.38 22.47
C GLY A 343 -16.52 -2.67 21.65
N LEU A 344 -15.31 -3.02 21.19
CA LEU A 344 -15.09 -4.26 20.42
C LEU A 344 -15.48 -5.53 21.19
N PHE A 345 -15.11 -5.65 22.47
CA PHE A 345 -15.51 -6.80 23.29
C PHE A 345 -17.01 -6.79 23.63
N GLN A 346 -17.61 -5.61 23.77
CA GLN A 346 -19.05 -5.49 23.95
C GLN A 346 -19.81 -5.98 22.69
N GLU A 347 -19.32 -5.69 21.49
CA GLU A 347 -19.94 -6.20 20.25
C GLU A 347 -19.88 -7.74 20.15
N ILE A 348 -18.80 -8.37 20.61
CA ILE A 348 -18.72 -9.84 20.72
C ILE A 348 -19.79 -10.36 21.68
N LYS A 349 -19.92 -9.71 22.85
CA LYS A 349 -20.90 -10.09 23.87
C LYS A 349 -22.35 -9.93 23.39
N GLU A 350 -22.65 -8.86 22.67
CA GLU A 350 -23.96 -8.61 22.06
C GLU A 350 -24.34 -9.70 21.06
N GLN A 351 -23.41 -10.11 20.19
CA GLN A 351 -23.64 -11.20 19.23
C GLN A 351 -23.88 -12.55 19.92
N LEU A 352 -23.18 -12.82 21.01
CA LEU A 352 -23.40 -14.01 21.84
C LEU A 352 -24.78 -13.99 22.51
N GLN A 353 -25.23 -12.83 23.00
CA GLN A 353 -26.56 -12.67 23.59
C GLN A 353 -27.66 -12.85 22.55
N GLU A 354 -27.47 -12.30 21.34
CA GLU A 354 -28.38 -12.51 20.21
C GLU A 354 -28.45 -13.99 19.83
N TYR A 355 -27.31 -14.67 19.77
CA TYR A 355 -27.23 -16.12 19.55
C TYR A 355 -27.99 -16.91 20.64
N ASP A 356 -27.92 -16.48 21.89
CA ASP A 356 -28.66 -17.07 23.02
C ASP A 356 -30.16 -16.72 23.01
N GLY A 357 -30.63 -15.93 22.03
CA GLY A 357 -32.03 -15.52 21.89
C GLY A 357 -32.44 -14.36 22.82
N VAL A 358 -31.48 -13.64 23.40
CA VAL A 358 -31.74 -12.46 24.24
C VAL A 358 -31.93 -11.25 23.35
N LEU A 359 -33.18 -10.78 23.21
CA LEU A 359 -33.49 -9.53 22.53
C LEU A 359 -32.92 -8.35 23.35
N ALA A 360 -32.23 -7.43 22.67
CA ALA A 360 -31.55 -6.29 23.30
C ALA A 360 -32.49 -5.52 24.24
N THR A 361 -32.10 -5.40 25.51
CA THR A 361 -32.80 -4.58 26.50
C THR A 361 -32.37 -3.11 26.42
N ASP A 362 -33.27 -2.24 26.85
CA ASP A 362 -33.26 -0.78 26.67
C ASP A 362 -32.25 -0.03 27.58
N ASP A 363 -31.05 -0.60 27.75
CA ASP A 363 -30.03 0.01 28.60
C ASP A 363 -29.38 1.20 27.88
N LYS A 364 -29.59 2.39 28.44
CA LYS A 364 -28.95 3.62 28.01
C LYS A 364 -27.50 3.62 28.49
N ILE A 365 -26.56 3.45 27.56
CA ILE A 365 -25.14 3.69 27.84
C ILE A 365 -24.78 5.09 27.36
N ASP A 366 -24.13 5.86 28.23
CA ASP A 366 -23.69 7.23 27.98
C ASP A 366 -22.39 7.18 27.13
N GLN A 367 -22.49 7.41 25.81
CA GLN A 367 -21.35 7.32 24.86
C GLN A 367 -21.41 8.41 23.77
N SER A 368 -20.32 8.52 23.00
CA SER A 368 -20.09 9.54 21.95
C SER A 368 -21.04 9.44 20.74
N ASP A 369 -21.17 10.55 19.99
CA ASP A 369 -22.14 10.73 18.90
C ASP A 369 -22.09 9.66 17.77
N GLU A 370 -20.93 9.07 17.46
CA GLU A 370 -20.81 8.03 16.42
C GLU A 370 -21.25 6.63 16.91
N LEU A 371 -20.98 6.29 18.18
CA LEU A 371 -21.41 5.03 18.77
C LEU A 371 -22.92 5.03 18.99
N LEU A 372 -23.48 6.17 19.41
CA LEU A 372 -24.93 6.39 19.48
C LEU A 372 -25.62 6.22 18.12
N LYS A 373 -25.02 6.71 17.02
CA LYS A 373 -25.57 6.49 15.66
C LYS A 373 -25.59 5.02 15.28
N LYS A 374 -24.51 4.27 15.55
CA LYS A 374 -24.44 2.83 15.30
C LYS A 374 -25.44 2.05 16.15
N GLU A 375 -25.56 2.36 17.43
CA GLU A 375 -26.57 1.75 18.32
C GLU A 375 -27.99 2.07 17.85
N ASN A 376 -28.29 3.32 17.48
CA ASN A 376 -29.61 3.69 16.96
C ASN A 376 -29.92 2.94 15.65
N LEU A 377 -28.95 2.80 14.75
CA LEU A 377 -29.07 1.98 13.54
C LEU A 377 -29.30 0.50 13.86
N LYS A 378 -28.58 -0.07 14.84
CA LYS A 378 -28.78 -1.45 15.31
C LYS A 378 -30.18 -1.63 15.91
N LYS A 379 -30.62 -0.71 16.78
CA LYS A 379 -31.98 -0.68 17.35
C LYS A 379 -33.04 -0.61 16.26
N SER A 380 -32.86 0.25 15.26
CA SER A 380 -33.78 0.33 14.11
C SER A 380 -33.80 -0.95 13.26
N LYS A 381 -32.67 -1.65 13.13
CA LYS A 381 -32.62 -2.95 12.42
C LYS A 381 -33.36 -4.04 13.19
N ASN A 382 -33.15 -4.17 14.50
CA ASN A 382 -33.80 -5.19 15.32
C ASN A 382 -35.31 -4.96 15.48
N LEU A 383 -35.76 -3.70 15.38
CA LEU A 383 -37.17 -3.31 15.36
C LEU A 383 -37.76 -3.24 13.94
N ALA A 384 -36.98 -3.55 12.90
CA ALA A 384 -37.47 -3.48 11.53
C ALA A 384 -38.55 -4.56 11.32
N PRO A 385 -39.69 -4.21 10.67
CA PRO A 385 -40.72 -5.17 10.35
C PRO A 385 -40.23 -6.13 9.26
N LEU A 386 -40.35 -7.43 9.50
CA LEU A 386 -40.13 -8.47 8.49
C LEU A 386 -41.48 -9.07 8.10
N LEU A 387 -41.70 -9.21 6.80
CA LEU A 387 -42.88 -9.82 6.22
C LEU A 387 -42.41 -10.60 4.99
N GLU A 388 -42.56 -11.92 5.03
CA GLU A 388 -42.34 -12.82 3.92
C GLU A 388 -43.57 -13.72 3.82
N CYS A 389 -44.10 -13.87 2.61
CA CYS A 389 -45.34 -14.59 2.40
C CYS A 389 -45.21 -15.54 1.20
N HIS A 390 -45.84 -16.70 1.29
CA HIS A 390 -45.94 -17.63 0.19
C HIS A 390 -47.28 -18.38 0.23
N VAL A 391 -47.69 -18.92 -0.92
CA VAL A 391 -48.88 -19.78 -1.00
C VAL A 391 -48.41 -21.22 -0.94
N ASP A 392 -48.86 -21.95 0.08
CA ASP A 392 -48.74 -23.42 0.15
C ASP A 392 -50.13 -24.03 -0.04
N LYS A 393 -50.36 -24.65 -1.20
CA LYS A 393 -51.63 -25.23 -1.61
C LYS A 393 -52.80 -24.25 -1.46
N LYS A 394 -53.62 -24.41 -0.42
CA LYS A 394 -54.82 -23.60 -0.12
C LYS A 394 -54.61 -22.70 1.10
N THR A 395 -53.37 -22.47 1.50
CA THR A 395 -53.02 -21.63 2.64
C THR A 395 -52.03 -20.55 2.21
N VAL A 396 -52.20 -19.36 2.79
CA VAL A 396 -51.20 -18.29 2.74
C VAL A 396 -50.36 -18.42 4.00
N ALA A 397 -49.10 -18.80 3.84
CA ALA A 397 -48.14 -18.81 4.91
C ALA A 397 -47.48 -17.42 5.01
N ILE A 398 -47.48 -16.88 6.23
CA ILE A 398 -47.00 -15.53 6.54
C ILE A 398 -45.95 -15.67 7.63
N ASP A 399 -44.69 -15.43 7.27
CA ASP A 399 -43.56 -15.34 8.17
C ASP A 399 -43.31 -13.87 8.51
N TYR A 400 -43.33 -13.53 9.80
CA TYR A 400 -43.27 -12.14 10.22
C TYR A 400 -42.49 -11.92 11.51
N LEU A 401 -42.01 -10.69 11.68
CA LEU A 401 -41.35 -10.19 12.89
C LEU A 401 -41.67 -8.70 13.05
N ASN A 402 -41.95 -8.25 14.28
CA ASN A 402 -42.29 -6.86 14.60
C ASN A 402 -43.52 -6.32 13.87
N ILE A 403 -44.49 -7.18 13.54
CA ILE A 403 -45.76 -6.82 12.91
C ILE A 403 -46.90 -7.23 13.85
N ASP A 404 -47.78 -6.28 14.19
CA ASP A 404 -48.96 -6.51 15.05
C ASP A 404 -50.24 -6.71 14.25
N LYS A 405 -50.27 -6.32 12.98
CA LYS A 405 -51.44 -6.48 12.12
C LYS A 405 -51.04 -6.71 10.67
N VAL A 406 -51.73 -7.64 10.02
CA VAL A 406 -51.65 -7.88 8.58
C VAL A 406 -53.04 -7.82 7.96
N ASP A 407 -53.18 -7.13 6.83
CA ASP A 407 -54.37 -7.14 5.99
C ASP A 407 -54.11 -8.00 4.75
N ILE A 408 -54.98 -8.99 4.51
CA ILE A 408 -54.94 -9.90 3.37
C ILE A 408 -56.11 -9.55 2.45
N LYS A 409 -55.82 -9.18 1.21
CA LYS A 409 -56.83 -8.81 0.21
C LYS A 409 -56.82 -9.80 -0.94
N TYR A 410 -58.02 -10.20 -1.36
CA TYR A 410 -58.23 -11.19 -2.41
C TYR A 410 -58.80 -10.53 -3.66
N TYR A 411 -58.13 -10.71 -4.80
CA TYR A 411 -58.54 -10.23 -6.11
C TYR A 411 -58.77 -11.41 -7.05
N VAL A 412 -60.00 -11.58 -7.53
CA VAL A 412 -60.30 -12.59 -8.55
C VAL A 412 -59.77 -12.11 -9.88
N ILE A 413 -59.01 -12.97 -10.55
CA ILE A 413 -58.40 -12.66 -11.83
C ILE A 413 -58.83 -13.64 -12.91
N ASP A 414 -58.90 -13.12 -14.13
CA ASP A 414 -58.84 -13.93 -15.35
C ASP A 414 -57.36 -14.02 -15.76
N PRO A 415 -56.71 -15.17 -15.54
CA PRO A 415 -55.29 -15.30 -15.80
C PRO A 415 -54.96 -15.28 -17.30
N GLU A 416 -55.89 -15.66 -18.18
CA GLU A 416 -55.67 -15.58 -19.63
C GLU A 416 -55.68 -14.13 -20.10
N LEU A 417 -56.65 -13.34 -19.62
CA LEU A 417 -56.74 -11.92 -19.94
C LEU A 417 -55.50 -11.17 -19.43
N MET A 418 -55.07 -11.47 -18.20
CA MET A 418 -53.87 -10.89 -17.59
C MET A 418 -52.62 -11.22 -18.40
N PHE A 419 -52.44 -12.51 -18.73
CA PHE A 419 -51.32 -12.97 -19.54
C PHE A 419 -51.32 -12.33 -20.94
N SER A 420 -52.49 -12.15 -21.55
CA SER A 420 -52.60 -11.56 -22.90
C SER A 420 -52.25 -10.07 -22.92
N LYS A 421 -52.56 -9.34 -21.85
CA LYS A 421 -52.19 -7.92 -21.69
C LYS A 421 -50.72 -7.75 -21.34
N SER A 422 -50.15 -8.68 -20.58
CA SER A 422 -48.78 -8.58 -20.09
C SER A 422 -48.16 -9.99 -19.89
N PRO A 423 -47.67 -10.62 -20.96
CA PRO A 423 -47.19 -12.01 -20.91
C PRO A 423 -45.96 -12.24 -20.03
N PHE A 424 -45.20 -11.18 -19.72
CA PHE A 424 -43.96 -11.23 -18.95
C PHE A 424 -44.09 -10.56 -17.56
N ILE A 425 -45.29 -10.45 -17.00
CA ILE A 425 -45.61 -9.61 -15.82
C ILE A 425 -45.14 -10.17 -14.47
N SER A 426 -44.19 -11.09 -14.43
CA SER A 426 -43.66 -11.66 -13.18
C SER A 426 -42.98 -10.65 -12.24
N GLN A 427 -43.06 -9.34 -12.52
CA GLN A 427 -42.34 -8.29 -11.81
C GLN A 427 -43.19 -7.06 -11.41
N ASN A 428 -44.46 -6.92 -11.83
CA ASN A 428 -45.29 -5.74 -11.47
C ASN A 428 -46.75 -6.14 -11.18
N LEU A 429 -46.99 -6.75 -10.01
CA LEU A 429 -48.34 -7.01 -9.49
C LEU A 429 -48.95 -5.79 -8.75
N ASP A 430 -48.20 -4.70 -8.63
CA ASP A 430 -48.60 -3.51 -7.86
C ASP A 430 -49.85 -2.80 -8.42
N GLU A 431 -50.17 -3.01 -9.70
CA GLU A 431 -51.36 -2.44 -10.36
C GLU A 431 -52.69 -2.92 -9.75
N PHE A 432 -52.69 -4.05 -9.04
CA PHE A 432 -53.89 -4.54 -8.34
C PHE A 432 -54.29 -3.65 -7.16
N SER A 433 -53.38 -2.84 -6.63
CA SER A 433 -53.67 -1.88 -5.55
C SER A 433 -54.74 -0.83 -5.93
N TYR A 434 -54.97 -0.61 -7.23
CA TYR A 434 -55.96 0.34 -7.76
C TYR A 434 -57.34 -0.29 -8.04
N ILE A 435 -57.46 -1.61 -7.90
CA ILE A 435 -58.71 -2.35 -8.10
C ILE A 435 -59.34 -2.60 -6.72
N LYS A 436 -60.68 -2.64 -6.66
CA LYS A 436 -61.36 -2.95 -5.40
C LYS A 436 -61.22 -4.46 -5.11
N PRO A 437 -60.69 -4.87 -3.94
CA PRO A 437 -60.62 -6.28 -3.56
C PRO A 437 -62.00 -6.86 -3.33
N LEU A 438 -62.15 -8.16 -3.60
CA LEU A 438 -63.40 -8.88 -3.39
C LEU A 438 -63.63 -9.15 -1.89
N LYS A 439 -62.56 -9.50 -1.18
CA LYS A 439 -62.55 -9.69 0.27
C LYS A 439 -61.28 -9.05 0.86
N VAL A 440 -61.43 -8.50 2.06
CA VAL A 440 -60.31 -8.07 2.92
C VAL A 440 -60.45 -8.79 4.25
N GLU A 441 -59.37 -9.43 4.69
CA GLU A 441 -59.29 -10.13 5.96
C GLU A 441 -58.15 -9.53 6.78
N THR A 442 -58.45 -9.16 8.03
CA THR A 442 -57.47 -8.59 8.94
C THR A 442 -57.09 -9.64 9.98
N LEU A 443 -55.78 -9.86 10.12
CA LEU A 443 -55.20 -10.76 11.10
C LEU A 443 -54.42 -9.94 12.15
N GLU A 444 -54.80 -10.07 13.41
CA GLU A 444 -54.06 -9.53 14.55
C GLU A 444 -52.95 -10.51 14.93
N LEU A 445 -51.73 -9.99 15.08
CA LEU A 445 -50.50 -10.74 15.31
C LEU A 445 -49.82 -10.29 16.61
N ASN A 446 -49.03 -11.16 17.22
CA ASN A 446 -48.12 -10.76 18.29
C ASN A 446 -46.74 -10.49 17.69
N LYS A 447 -46.09 -9.39 18.06
CA LYS A 447 -44.85 -8.89 17.42
C LYS A 447 -43.64 -9.86 17.42
N ASP A 448 -43.76 -11.02 18.04
CA ASP A 448 -42.74 -12.06 18.09
C ASP A 448 -42.48 -12.68 16.71
N HIS A 449 -41.28 -13.23 16.49
CA HIS A 449 -40.97 -13.98 15.27
C HIS A 449 -41.83 -15.25 15.17
N LYS A 450 -42.82 -15.28 14.28
CA LYS A 450 -43.72 -16.42 14.11
C LYS A 450 -44.12 -16.61 12.65
N SER A 451 -44.45 -17.86 12.33
CA SER A 451 -45.12 -18.24 11.09
C SER A 451 -46.59 -18.48 11.40
N VAL A 452 -47.49 -17.91 10.60
CA VAL A 452 -48.94 -18.15 10.68
C VAL A 452 -49.46 -18.53 9.31
N SER A 453 -50.33 -19.54 9.26
CA SER A 453 -51.01 -19.98 8.05
C SER A 453 -52.47 -19.56 8.07
N VAL A 454 -52.92 -18.90 7.01
CA VAL A 454 -54.31 -18.50 6.81
C VAL A 454 -54.92 -19.32 5.67
N GLU A 455 -56.01 -20.04 5.94
CA GLU A 455 -56.71 -20.81 4.92
C GLU A 455 -57.42 -19.89 3.92
N ILE A 456 -57.31 -20.21 2.63
CA ILE A 456 -58.08 -19.54 1.57
C ILE A 456 -59.51 -20.03 1.65
N ASP A 457 -60.45 -19.10 1.81
CA ASP A 457 -61.88 -19.39 1.95
C ASP A 457 -62.41 -20.31 0.84
N LYS A 458 -63.33 -21.21 1.22
CA LYS A 458 -63.91 -22.21 0.30
C LYS A 458 -64.56 -21.58 -0.93
N GLU A 459 -65.13 -20.38 -0.79
CA GLU A 459 -65.75 -19.62 -1.89
C GLU A 459 -64.74 -19.24 -3.00
N PHE A 460 -63.46 -19.03 -2.64
CA PHE A 460 -62.40 -18.66 -3.59
C PHE A 460 -61.50 -19.84 -3.98
N SER A 461 -61.63 -20.99 -3.31
CA SER A 461 -60.77 -22.17 -3.53
C SER A 461 -60.86 -22.80 -4.93
N THR A 462 -61.84 -22.40 -5.73
CA THR A 462 -62.02 -22.82 -7.13
C THR A 462 -61.79 -21.69 -8.12
N GLN A 463 -61.27 -20.55 -7.66
CA GLN A 463 -61.02 -19.36 -8.47
C GLN A 463 -59.52 -19.06 -8.52
N ASN A 464 -59.09 -18.36 -9.57
CA ASN A 464 -57.72 -17.86 -9.67
C ASN A 464 -57.65 -16.48 -9.02
N LEU A 465 -56.70 -16.30 -8.10
CA LEU A 465 -56.60 -15.13 -7.25
C LEU A 465 -55.21 -14.50 -7.33
N ILE A 466 -55.18 -13.18 -7.20
CA ILE A 466 -54.03 -12.46 -6.64
C ILE A 466 -54.36 -12.16 -5.18
N ILE A 467 -53.43 -12.49 -4.30
CA ILE A 467 -53.52 -12.27 -2.86
C ILE A 467 -52.50 -11.21 -2.49
N GLU A 468 -52.96 -10.07 -2.00
CA GLU A 468 -52.11 -8.99 -1.51
C GLU A 468 -52.06 -9.05 0.02
N VAL A 469 -50.86 -9.11 0.59
CA VAL A 469 -50.61 -9.14 2.02
C VAL A 469 -49.89 -7.85 2.42
N ILE A 470 -50.45 -7.10 3.38
CA ILE A 470 -49.94 -5.79 3.82
C ILE A 470 -49.73 -5.81 5.33
N GLY A 471 -48.54 -5.47 5.80
CA GLY A 471 -48.24 -5.38 7.23
C GLY A 471 -46.90 -4.70 7.48
N GLY A 472 -46.78 -3.95 8.58
CA GLY A 472 -45.53 -3.29 8.96
C GLY A 472 -44.96 -2.34 7.89
N GLY A 473 -45.80 -1.72 7.07
CA GLY A 473 -45.37 -0.87 5.94
C GLY A 473 -44.80 -1.63 4.74
N LYS A 474 -44.88 -2.96 4.73
CA LYS A 474 -44.54 -3.84 3.61
C LYS A 474 -45.79 -4.35 2.91
N GLN A 475 -45.63 -4.69 1.64
CA GLN A 475 -46.68 -5.21 0.77
C GLN A 475 -46.11 -6.35 -0.07
N THR A 476 -46.86 -7.44 -0.23
CA THR A 476 -46.46 -8.60 -1.03
C THR A 476 -47.65 -9.11 -1.82
N PHE A 477 -47.44 -9.49 -3.08
CA PHE A 477 -48.46 -10.08 -3.94
C PHE A 477 -48.13 -11.53 -4.24
N LEU A 478 -49.12 -12.39 -4.10
CA LEU A 478 -49.02 -13.82 -4.33
C LEU A 478 -50.05 -14.25 -5.35
N SER A 479 -49.70 -15.23 -6.19
CA SER A 479 -50.64 -15.83 -7.13
C SER A 479 -51.14 -17.16 -6.57
N TYR A 480 -52.45 -17.34 -6.53
CA TYR A 480 -53.11 -18.60 -6.22
C TYR A 480 -53.90 -19.06 -7.45
N PHE A 481 -53.62 -20.27 -7.91
CA PHE A 481 -54.36 -20.92 -9.00
C PHE A 481 -55.11 -22.12 -8.45
N SER A 482 -56.37 -22.29 -8.84
CA SER A 482 -57.24 -23.34 -8.30
C SER A 482 -56.88 -24.75 -8.78
N THR A 483 -56.07 -24.85 -9.84
CA THR A 483 -55.65 -26.11 -10.46
C THR A 483 -54.12 -26.23 -10.47
N GLU A 484 -53.62 -27.43 -10.19
CA GLU A 484 -52.20 -27.74 -10.24
C GLU A 484 -51.91 -28.62 -11.46
N LEU A 485 -51.33 -28.02 -12.50
CA LEU A 485 -50.86 -28.73 -13.70
C LEU A 485 -49.36 -28.99 -13.57
N LYS A 486 -48.92 -30.20 -13.91
CA LYS A 486 -47.49 -30.51 -14.01
C LYS A 486 -47.03 -30.29 -15.46
N VAL A 487 -46.09 -29.38 -15.65
CA VAL A 487 -45.61 -28.97 -16.96
C VAL A 487 -44.13 -29.28 -17.09
N ILE A 488 -43.78 -30.02 -18.14
CA ILE A 488 -42.39 -30.31 -18.51
C ILE A 488 -42.11 -29.60 -19.82
N VAL A 489 -41.20 -28.62 -19.80
CA VAL A 489 -40.80 -27.85 -20.98
C VAL A 489 -39.51 -28.42 -21.53
N ASN A 490 -39.49 -28.68 -22.84
CA ASN A 490 -38.29 -29.03 -23.57
C ASN A 490 -37.89 -27.86 -24.48
N GLU A 491 -37.08 -26.96 -23.93
CA GLU A 491 -36.68 -25.71 -24.58
C GLU A 491 -35.96 -25.95 -25.92
N SER A 492 -35.11 -26.98 -26.01
CA SER A 492 -34.34 -27.29 -27.22
C SER A 492 -35.21 -27.64 -28.42
N PHE A 493 -36.42 -28.15 -28.18
CA PHE A 493 -37.39 -28.52 -29.23
C PHE A 493 -38.60 -27.60 -29.28
N GLY A 494 -38.71 -26.62 -28.37
CA GLY A 494 -39.87 -25.74 -28.30
C GLY A 494 -41.17 -26.48 -28.06
N GLU A 495 -41.11 -27.58 -27.32
CA GLU A 495 -42.24 -28.46 -27.00
C GLU A 495 -42.48 -28.41 -25.49
N LEU A 496 -43.75 -28.49 -25.07
CA LEU A 496 -44.09 -28.73 -23.68
C LEU A 496 -45.01 -29.95 -23.57
N LYS A 497 -44.98 -30.59 -22.40
CA LYS A 497 -45.87 -31.67 -22.01
C LYS A 497 -46.60 -31.30 -20.72
N VAL A 498 -47.91 -31.50 -20.70
CA VAL A 498 -48.78 -31.29 -19.52
C VAL A 498 -49.31 -32.63 -19.01
N THR A 499 -49.20 -32.84 -17.70
CA THR A 499 -49.76 -34.00 -17.00
C THR A 499 -50.53 -33.55 -15.75
N ASP A 500 -51.38 -34.45 -15.22
CA ASP A 500 -51.90 -34.31 -13.87
C ASP A 500 -50.81 -34.65 -12.82
N GLN A 501 -51.19 -34.57 -11.54
CA GLN A 501 -50.31 -34.90 -10.41
C GLN A 501 -49.93 -36.39 -10.33
N SER A 502 -50.65 -37.27 -11.04
CA SER A 502 -50.36 -38.71 -11.15
C SER A 502 -49.57 -39.06 -12.41
N ASP A 503 -48.94 -38.06 -13.06
CA ASP A 503 -48.18 -38.18 -14.31
C ASP A 503 -49.00 -38.65 -15.53
N LYS A 504 -50.33 -38.59 -15.45
CA LYS A 504 -51.20 -38.92 -16.58
C LYS A 504 -51.22 -37.75 -17.58
N PRO A 505 -50.98 -37.99 -18.88
CA PRO A 505 -51.05 -36.93 -19.89
C PRO A 505 -52.44 -36.28 -19.99
N LEU A 506 -52.46 -34.95 -20.05
CA LEU A 506 -53.68 -34.16 -20.20
C LEU A 506 -53.81 -33.64 -21.64
N SER A 507 -54.78 -34.16 -22.38
CA SER A 507 -55.12 -33.70 -23.73
C SER A 507 -56.07 -32.50 -23.69
N LYS A 508 -56.08 -31.68 -24.75
CA LYS A 508 -56.95 -30.50 -24.88
C LYS A 508 -56.70 -29.40 -23.84
N VAL A 509 -55.53 -29.38 -23.21
CA VAL A 509 -55.09 -28.26 -22.38
C VAL A 509 -54.73 -27.10 -23.29
N TYR A 510 -55.34 -25.93 -23.07
CA TYR A 510 -55.06 -24.72 -23.83
C TYR A 510 -53.67 -24.18 -23.50
N VAL A 511 -52.93 -23.79 -24.52
CA VAL A 511 -51.59 -23.23 -24.42
C VAL A 511 -51.49 -21.99 -25.30
N LYS A 512 -51.03 -20.88 -24.72
CA LYS A 512 -50.85 -19.59 -25.39
C LYS A 512 -49.43 -19.10 -25.19
N ALA A 513 -48.75 -18.75 -26.27
CA ALA A 513 -47.36 -18.33 -26.28
C ALA A 513 -47.19 -16.93 -26.88
N TYR A 514 -46.43 -16.09 -26.16
CA TYR A 514 -45.93 -14.81 -26.64
C TYR A 514 -44.42 -14.87 -26.78
N ALA A 515 -43.89 -14.22 -27.81
CA ALA A 515 -42.47 -14.07 -28.04
C ALA A 515 -42.02 -12.65 -27.69
N LYS A 516 -40.97 -12.52 -26.90
CA LYS A 516 -40.22 -11.28 -26.77
C LYS A 516 -39.08 -11.30 -27.77
N HIS A 517 -39.06 -10.33 -28.67
CA HIS A 517 -38.01 -10.18 -29.67
C HIS A 517 -36.79 -9.47 -29.10
N THR A 518 -35.62 -9.65 -29.74
CA THR A 518 -34.37 -8.97 -29.37
C THR A 518 -34.44 -7.45 -29.44
N THR A 519 -35.42 -6.90 -30.17
CA THR A 519 -35.75 -5.47 -30.21
C THR A 519 -36.51 -4.97 -28.98
N GLY A 520 -36.89 -5.86 -28.07
CA GLY A 520 -37.75 -5.59 -26.92
C GLY A 520 -39.24 -5.69 -27.20
N GLU A 521 -39.66 -5.87 -28.46
CA GLU A 521 -41.07 -5.96 -28.83
C GLU A 521 -41.67 -7.30 -28.37
N VAL A 522 -42.85 -7.25 -27.74
CA VAL A 522 -43.60 -8.43 -27.30
C VAL A 522 -44.77 -8.67 -28.25
N LYS A 523 -44.83 -9.84 -28.86
CA LYS A 523 -45.88 -10.21 -29.83
C LYS A 523 -46.48 -11.57 -29.49
N PHE A 524 -47.78 -11.69 -29.76
CA PHE A 524 -48.44 -13.00 -29.79
C PHE A 524 -47.73 -13.87 -30.82
N PHE A 525 -47.37 -15.08 -30.42
CA PHE A 525 -46.65 -16.01 -31.28
C PHE A 525 -47.58 -17.10 -31.79
N ARG A 526 -48.28 -17.78 -30.86
CA ARG A 526 -49.17 -18.89 -31.18
C ARG A 526 -50.04 -19.26 -29.98
N ASP A 527 -51.18 -19.89 -30.25
CA ASP A 527 -51.89 -20.71 -29.29
C ASP A 527 -52.26 -22.08 -29.88
N GLY A 528 -52.75 -22.97 -29.03
CA GLY A 528 -53.18 -24.29 -29.42
C GLY A 528 -53.54 -25.15 -28.22
N TYR A 529 -53.74 -26.44 -28.49
CA TYR A 529 -54.14 -27.41 -27.48
C TYR A 529 -53.19 -28.59 -27.45
N THR A 530 -52.95 -29.15 -26.27
CA THR A 530 -52.17 -30.38 -26.13
C THR A 530 -52.85 -31.55 -26.84
N ASP A 531 -52.06 -32.41 -27.47
CA ASP A 531 -52.53 -33.63 -28.12
C ASP A 531 -52.88 -34.74 -27.10
N ILE A 532 -53.24 -35.93 -27.58
CA ILE A 532 -53.56 -37.09 -26.72
C ILE A 532 -52.39 -37.56 -25.82
N ARG A 533 -51.17 -37.11 -26.10
CA ARG A 533 -49.94 -37.39 -25.32
C ARG A 533 -49.64 -36.26 -24.33
N GLY A 534 -50.52 -35.27 -24.24
CA GLY A 534 -50.35 -34.06 -23.44
C GLY A 534 -49.31 -33.10 -23.99
N LYS A 535 -48.94 -33.20 -25.27
CA LYS A 535 -47.84 -32.43 -25.86
C LYS A 535 -48.32 -31.34 -26.80
N ILE A 536 -47.58 -30.24 -26.85
CA ILE A 536 -47.71 -29.21 -27.87
C ILE A 536 -46.36 -28.56 -28.18
N GLU A 537 -46.12 -28.33 -29.46
CA GLU A 537 -44.99 -27.54 -29.97
C GLU A 537 -45.35 -26.05 -29.97
N TYR A 538 -44.93 -25.32 -28.93
CA TYR A 538 -45.26 -23.91 -28.74
C TYR A 538 -44.34 -22.95 -29.51
N ALA A 539 -43.10 -23.36 -29.82
CA ALA A 539 -42.13 -22.52 -30.53
C ALA A 539 -41.99 -22.85 -32.02
N LEU A 540 -42.73 -23.83 -32.57
CA LEU A 540 -42.67 -24.11 -34.00
C LEU A 540 -43.42 -23.06 -34.82
N SER A 541 -42.71 -22.46 -35.79
CA SER A 541 -43.27 -21.56 -36.79
C SER A 541 -42.90 -22.02 -38.20
N SER A 542 -43.88 -22.10 -39.07
CA SER A 542 -43.72 -22.33 -40.52
C SER A 542 -43.00 -21.19 -41.25
N SER A 543 -42.72 -20.07 -40.58
CA SER A 543 -42.08 -18.88 -41.14
C SER A 543 -40.58 -18.69 -40.81
N GLY A 544 -39.96 -19.61 -40.06
CA GLY A 544 -38.50 -19.66 -39.83
C GLY A 544 -37.88 -18.55 -38.97
N LYS A 545 -38.67 -17.69 -38.31
CA LYS A 545 -38.19 -16.49 -37.59
C LYS A 545 -37.91 -16.73 -36.08
N LEU A 546 -37.24 -17.82 -35.73
CA LEU A 546 -36.83 -18.06 -34.33
C LEU A 546 -35.57 -17.25 -33.94
N GLY A 547 -34.71 -16.88 -34.89
CA GLY A 547 -33.43 -16.22 -34.61
C GLY A 547 -33.51 -14.82 -33.98
N ASN A 548 -34.69 -14.17 -34.02
CA ASN A 548 -34.89 -12.83 -33.46
C ASN A 548 -35.71 -12.84 -32.16
N ILE A 549 -35.90 -14.01 -31.53
CA ILE A 549 -36.66 -14.17 -30.29
C ILE A 549 -35.68 -14.35 -29.13
N GLU A 550 -35.80 -13.49 -28.11
CA GLU A 550 -35.01 -13.53 -26.88
C GLU A 550 -35.55 -14.60 -25.92
N LYS A 551 -36.87 -14.62 -25.72
CA LYS A 551 -37.54 -15.58 -24.82
C LYS A 551 -39.04 -15.70 -25.13
N PHE A 552 -39.63 -16.79 -24.67
CA PHE A 552 -41.08 -17.03 -24.70
C PHE A 552 -41.70 -16.87 -23.32
N ALA A 553 -42.93 -16.37 -23.29
CA ALA A 553 -43.85 -16.52 -22.18
C ALA A 553 -44.94 -17.51 -22.62
N VAL A 554 -45.29 -18.46 -21.75
CA VAL A 554 -46.29 -19.49 -22.05
C VAL A 554 -47.33 -19.55 -20.94
N PHE A 555 -48.60 -19.43 -21.32
CA PHE A 555 -49.76 -19.62 -20.47
C PHE A 555 -50.41 -20.95 -20.78
N ILE A 556 -50.86 -21.65 -19.74
CA ILE A 556 -51.38 -23.01 -19.82
C ILE A 556 -52.64 -23.06 -18.96
N MET A 557 -53.75 -23.54 -19.52
CA MET A 557 -55.05 -23.59 -18.85
C MET A 557 -55.80 -24.85 -19.25
N SER A 558 -56.45 -25.48 -18.28
CA SER A 558 -57.39 -26.58 -18.49
C SER A 558 -58.78 -26.10 -18.11
N ASP A 559 -59.77 -26.36 -18.98
CA ASP A 559 -61.19 -26.12 -18.69
C ASP A 559 -61.83 -27.29 -17.91
N GLU A 560 -61.13 -28.42 -17.84
CA GLU A 560 -61.40 -29.58 -16.96
C GLU A 560 -60.61 -29.44 -15.66
#